data_AF-X0V181-F1
#
_entry.id   AF-X0V181-F1
#
_cell.length_a   1.000
_cell.length_b   1.000
_cell.length_c   1.000
_cell.angle_alpha   90.00
_cell.angle_beta   90.00
_cell.angle_gamma   90.00
#
_symmetry.space_group_name_H-M   'P 1'
#
loop_
_entity.id
_entity.type
_entity.pdbx_description
1 polymer ?
#
loop_
_entity_poly.entity_id
_entity_poly.type
_entity_poly.pdbx_seq_one_letter_code
_entity_poly.pdbx_strand_id
1 'polypeptide(L)'
;ERIWLAKFSSCLDEFVGEEIRKEVMKGFRALSSRSSGSDVIDWTKGAMERLDSLVDEEGRKKVMTGCACQYPKSDLQEIREKYQATKDINLAHQMLQEKFELFLRDTLELSEELIEEVVSRGWGSAGIRRGDTIIATKIPKSGYLVEYMQETDPEKKRRYYCHCPRVREIIRTPKAISVTYCYCGAGFYKGIWEEILQKPVEVEVLESVLKGDEVCKIAVYLPSDQ
;
A
#
# COMPACT_ATOMS: atom_id res chain seq x y z
N GLU A 1 -11.47 -9.59 -4.58
CA GLU A 1 -11.17 -10.69 -3.63
C GLU A 1 -10.34 -11.82 -4.23
N ARG A 2 -10.85 -12.53 -5.26
CA ARG A 2 -10.13 -13.68 -5.87
C ARG A 2 -8.71 -13.37 -6.32
N ILE A 3 -8.48 -12.20 -6.93
CA ILE A 3 -7.15 -11.76 -7.37
C ILE A 3 -6.17 -11.65 -6.19
N TRP A 4 -6.61 -11.04 -5.08
CA TRP A 4 -5.76 -10.89 -3.89
C TRP A 4 -5.48 -12.25 -3.24
N LEU A 5 -6.47 -13.14 -3.15
CA LEU A 5 -6.27 -14.50 -2.62
C LEU A 5 -5.29 -15.32 -3.45
N ALA A 6 -5.35 -15.21 -4.78
CA ALA A 6 -4.40 -15.86 -5.68
C ALA A 6 -2.97 -15.33 -5.46
N LYS A 7 -2.79 -14.00 -5.37
CA LYS A 7 -1.49 -13.40 -5.02
C LYS A 7 -1.00 -13.88 -3.66
N PHE A 8 -1.85 -13.82 -2.64
CA PHE A 8 -1.51 -14.22 -1.29
C PHE A 8 -1.08 -15.69 -1.22
N SER A 9 -1.82 -16.59 -1.88
CA SER A 9 -1.46 -18.00 -1.98
C SER A 9 -0.14 -18.22 -2.70
N SER A 10 0.12 -17.49 -3.79
CA SER A 10 1.37 -17.58 -4.56
C SER A 10 2.56 -17.09 -3.76
N CYS A 11 2.44 -15.92 -3.11
CA CYS A 11 3.51 -15.36 -2.30
C CYS A 11 3.81 -16.20 -1.06
N LEU A 12 2.78 -16.82 -0.45
CA LEU A 12 3.00 -17.78 0.63
C LEU A 12 3.82 -18.98 0.15
N ASP A 13 3.50 -19.53 -1.02
CA ASP A 13 4.25 -20.64 -1.60
C ASP A 13 5.71 -20.27 -1.89
N GLU A 14 5.91 -19.10 -2.49
CA GLU A 14 7.22 -18.60 -2.90
C GLU A 14 8.14 -18.27 -1.73
N PHE A 15 7.63 -17.57 -0.71
CA PHE A 15 8.48 -17.00 0.34
C PHE A 15 8.52 -17.80 1.63
N VAL A 16 7.50 -18.62 1.92
CA VAL A 16 7.40 -19.36 3.20
C VAL A 16 7.07 -20.85 3.01
N GLY A 17 6.86 -21.28 1.77
CA GLY A 17 6.68 -22.69 1.41
C GLY A 17 5.25 -23.21 1.56
N GLU A 18 5.01 -24.34 0.90
CA GLU A 18 3.69 -24.95 0.76
C GLU A 18 3.03 -25.33 2.10
N GLU A 19 3.79 -25.84 3.07
CA GLU A 19 3.25 -26.29 4.35
C GLU A 19 2.71 -25.12 5.18
N ILE A 20 3.47 -24.01 5.25
CA ILE A 20 3.00 -22.78 5.90
C ILE A 20 1.81 -22.19 5.13
N ARG A 21 1.85 -22.20 3.79
CA ARG A 21 0.72 -21.77 2.96
C ARG A 21 -0.57 -22.52 3.32
N LYS A 22 -0.52 -23.85 3.46
CA LYS A 22 -1.69 -24.67 3.80
C LYS A 22 -2.29 -24.26 5.15
N GLU A 23 -1.44 -24.04 6.16
CA GLU A 23 -1.89 -23.62 7.49
C GLU A 23 -2.48 -22.20 7.46
N VAL A 24 -1.77 -21.23 6.87
CA VAL A 24 -2.25 -19.84 6.76
C VAL A 24 -3.58 -19.78 5.99
N MET A 25 -3.72 -20.56 4.92
CA MET A 25 -4.92 -20.57 4.07
C MET A 25 -6.08 -21.40 4.63
N LYS A 26 -5.95 -22.08 5.77
CA LYS A 26 -7.01 -22.92 6.35
C LYS A 26 -8.37 -22.22 6.38
N GLY A 27 -9.41 -22.93 5.92
CA GLY A 27 -10.79 -22.42 5.84
C GLY A 27 -11.12 -21.57 4.61
N PHE A 28 -10.15 -21.22 3.75
CA PHE A 28 -10.43 -20.31 2.61
C PHE A 28 -11.47 -20.87 1.62
N ARG A 29 -11.53 -22.20 1.46
CA ARG A 29 -12.45 -22.87 0.53
C ARG A 29 -13.93 -22.70 0.90
N ALA A 30 -14.22 -22.35 2.15
CA ALA A 30 -15.56 -22.01 2.59
C ALA A 30 -15.99 -20.60 2.12
N LEU A 31 -15.03 -19.75 1.74
CA LEU A 31 -15.33 -18.44 1.15
C LEU A 31 -15.78 -18.60 -0.30
N SER A 32 -16.88 -17.94 -0.64
CA SER A 32 -17.44 -17.89 -1.99
C SER A 32 -17.93 -16.48 -2.30
N SER A 33 -18.42 -16.26 -3.53
CA SER A 33 -19.06 -14.98 -3.88
C SER A 33 -20.36 -14.71 -3.11
N ARG A 34 -20.86 -15.68 -2.33
CA ARG A 34 -22.04 -15.56 -1.46
C ARG A 34 -21.67 -15.31 0.01
N SER A 35 -20.39 -15.36 0.37
CA SER A 35 -19.95 -15.11 1.74
C SER A 35 -20.23 -13.68 2.14
N SER A 36 -20.62 -13.48 3.40
CA SER A 36 -20.85 -12.14 3.93
C SER A 36 -19.53 -11.39 4.09
N GLY A 37 -19.59 -10.05 4.18
CA GLY A 37 -18.42 -9.25 4.51
C GLY A 37 -17.78 -9.66 5.84
N SER A 38 -18.59 -10.09 6.83
CA SER A 38 -18.07 -10.57 8.11
C SER A 38 -17.28 -11.88 7.96
N ASP A 39 -17.77 -12.84 7.16
CA ASP A 39 -17.08 -14.13 6.97
C ASP A 39 -15.69 -13.93 6.35
N VAL A 40 -15.60 -13.03 5.37
CA VAL A 40 -14.35 -12.65 4.73
C VAL A 40 -13.39 -12.00 5.74
N ILE A 41 -13.90 -11.13 6.60
CA ILE A 41 -13.11 -10.46 7.63
C ILE A 41 -12.61 -11.47 8.66
N ASP A 42 -13.46 -12.37 9.13
CA ASP A 42 -13.09 -13.38 10.14
C ASP A 42 -12.03 -14.33 9.61
N TRP A 43 -12.17 -14.79 8.37
CA TRP A 43 -11.14 -15.59 7.74
C TRP A 43 -9.83 -14.79 7.57
N THR A 44 -9.91 -13.53 7.12
CA THR A 44 -8.71 -12.69 6.93
C THR A 44 -7.99 -12.47 8.25
N LYS A 45 -8.72 -12.19 9.33
CA LYS A 45 -8.17 -12.06 10.68
C LYS A 45 -7.41 -13.33 11.07
N GLY A 46 -8.07 -14.49 10.98
CA GLY A 46 -7.42 -15.76 11.32
C GLY A 46 -6.21 -16.07 10.42
N ALA A 47 -6.27 -15.72 9.14
CA ALA A 47 -5.13 -15.88 8.22
C ALA A 47 -3.94 -15.02 8.63
N MET A 48 -4.18 -13.76 9.03
CA MET A 48 -3.12 -12.88 9.53
C MET A 48 -2.56 -13.35 10.88
N GLU A 49 -3.39 -13.84 11.80
CA GLU A 49 -2.93 -14.41 13.08
C GLU A 49 -2.04 -15.66 12.88
N ARG A 50 -2.41 -16.54 11.94
CA ARG A 50 -1.58 -17.69 11.56
C ARG A 50 -0.29 -17.26 10.89
N LEU A 51 -0.35 -16.28 9.99
CA LEU A 51 0.84 -15.73 9.34
C LEU A 51 1.80 -15.12 10.37
N ASP A 52 1.29 -14.31 11.31
CA ASP A 52 2.06 -13.66 12.38
C ASP A 52 2.72 -14.64 13.36
N SER A 53 2.10 -15.80 13.58
CA SER A 53 2.63 -16.82 14.50
C SER A 53 3.60 -17.80 13.86
N LEU A 54 3.47 -18.05 12.54
CA LEU A 54 4.25 -19.06 11.84
C LEU A 54 5.45 -18.49 11.08
N VAL A 55 5.45 -17.18 10.79
CA VAL A 55 6.44 -16.55 9.90
C VAL A 55 7.08 -15.36 10.60
N ASP A 56 8.40 -15.24 10.46
CA ASP A 56 9.14 -14.10 10.96
C ASP A 56 8.72 -12.77 10.30
N GLU A 57 9.18 -11.66 10.84
CA GLU A 57 8.80 -10.34 10.31
C GLU A 57 9.19 -10.16 8.84
N GLU A 58 10.37 -10.60 8.44
CA GLU A 58 10.87 -10.43 7.07
C GLU A 58 10.01 -11.20 6.05
N GLY A 59 9.73 -12.49 6.33
CA GLY A 59 8.87 -13.31 5.48
C GLY A 59 7.46 -12.75 5.37
N ARG A 60 6.89 -12.25 6.47
CA ARG A 60 5.56 -11.60 6.47
C ARG A 60 5.53 -10.36 5.60
N LYS A 61 6.55 -9.50 5.69
CA LYS A 61 6.67 -8.31 4.82
C LYS A 61 6.77 -8.72 3.35
N LYS A 62 7.60 -9.72 3.00
CA LYS A 62 7.72 -10.24 1.62
C LYS A 62 6.40 -10.78 1.08
N VAL A 63 5.71 -11.63 1.85
CA VAL A 63 4.41 -12.18 1.47
C VAL A 63 3.40 -11.07 1.23
N MET A 64 3.27 -10.13 2.16
CA MET A 64 2.24 -9.10 2.09
C MET A 64 2.54 -8.04 1.03
N THR A 65 3.79 -7.62 0.86
CA THR A 65 4.15 -6.66 -0.20
C THR A 65 3.93 -7.25 -1.60
N GLY A 66 4.15 -8.55 -1.80
CA GLY A 66 3.82 -9.26 -3.04
C GLY A 66 2.32 -9.28 -3.38
N CYS A 67 1.45 -9.07 -2.38
CA CYS A 67 0.00 -9.00 -2.59
C CYS A 67 -0.50 -7.66 -3.14
N ALA A 68 0.39 -6.66 -3.27
CA ALA A 68 0.00 -5.28 -3.59
C ALA A 68 -0.73 -5.13 -4.93
N CYS A 69 -1.62 -4.13 -4.98
CA CYS A 69 -1.98 -3.49 -6.24
C CYS A 69 -0.77 -2.69 -6.71
N GLN A 70 -0.32 -2.92 -7.94
CA GLN A 70 0.91 -2.32 -8.46
C GLN A 70 0.60 -1.02 -9.20
N TYR A 71 1.51 -0.05 -9.11
CA TYR A 71 1.52 1.10 -10.01
C TYR A 71 1.84 0.59 -11.43
N PRO A 72 1.17 1.08 -12.50
CA PRO A 72 1.44 0.59 -13.84
C PRO A 72 2.91 0.79 -14.23
N LYS A 73 3.62 -0.29 -14.57
CA LYS A 73 5.05 -0.21 -14.91
C LYS A 73 5.33 0.64 -16.14
N SER A 74 4.41 0.63 -17.12
CA SER A 74 4.44 1.51 -18.29
C SER A 74 4.54 2.98 -17.89
N ASP A 75 3.88 3.35 -16.81
CA ASP A 75 3.82 4.73 -16.34
C ASP A 75 5.13 5.15 -15.64
N LEU A 76 6.03 4.21 -15.33
CA LEU A 76 7.33 4.49 -14.73
C LEU A 76 8.49 4.39 -15.73
N GLN A 77 8.22 4.01 -16.97
CA GLN A 77 9.25 3.72 -17.97
C GLN A 77 10.17 4.92 -18.22
N GLU A 78 9.61 6.10 -18.45
CA GLU A 78 10.39 7.31 -18.71
C GLU A 78 11.25 7.71 -17.49
N ILE A 79 10.69 7.62 -16.29
CA ILE A 79 11.40 7.93 -15.03
C ILE A 79 12.56 6.96 -14.83
N ARG A 80 12.33 5.67 -15.09
CA ARG A 80 13.35 4.62 -15.04
C ARG A 80 14.47 4.88 -16.05
N GLU A 81 14.14 5.16 -17.31
CA GLU A 81 15.13 5.43 -18.36
C GLU A 81 15.98 6.66 -18.00
N LYS A 82 15.33 7.70 -17.47
CA LYS A 82 16.04 8.90 -17.02
C LYS A 82 16.97 8.60 -15.85
N TYR A 83 16.49 7.91 -14.82
CA TYR A 83 17.33 7.48 -13.70
C TYR A 83 18.48 6.59 -14.17
N GLN A 84 18.24 5.67 -15.12
CA GLN A 84 19.28 4.80 -15.63
C GLN A 84 20.42 5.59 -16.28
N ALA A 85 20.09 6.64 -17.03
CA ALA A 85 21.04 7.50 -17.72
C ALA A 85 21.80 8.46 -16.80
N THR A 86 21.13 9.02 -15.78
CA THR A 86 21.72 10.06 -14.92
C THR A 86 22.25 9.55 -13.60
N LYS A 87 21.71 8.43 -13.10
CA LYS A 87 21.83 7.97 -11.70
C LYS A 87 21.35 9.00 -10.68
N ASP A 88 20.62 10.02 -11.13
CA ASP A 88 20.11 11.09 -10.28
C ASP A 88 18.74 10.72 -9.75
N ILE A 89 18.71 10.29 -8.49
CA ILE A 89 17.48 9.95 -7.78
C ILE A 89 16.65 11.17 -7.40
N ASN A 90 17.23 12.38 -7.29
CA ASN A 90 16.43 13.60 -7.11
C ASN A 90 15.63 13.89 -8.36
N LEU A 91 16.25 13.72 -9.53
CA LEU A 91 15.55 13.88 -10.80
C LEU A 91 14.42 12.86 -10.96
N ALA A 92 14.67 11.59 -10.64
CA ALA A 92 13.63 10.55 -10.69
C ALA A 92 12.46 10.84 -9.73
N HIS A 93 12.78 11.30 -8.51
CA HIS A 93 11.77 11.73 -7.53
C HIS A 93 10.95 12.92 -8.02
N GLN A 94 11.61 13.94 -8.58
CA GLN A 94 10.95 15.11 -9.16
C GLN A 94 9.99 14.71 -10.30
N MET A 95 10.43 13.87 -11.23
CA MET A 95 9.56 13.41 -12.33
C MET A 95 8.35 12.62 -11.82
N LEU A 96 8.52 11.81 -10.77
CA LEU A 96 7.41 11.10 -10.15
C LEU A 96 6.43 12.05 -9.44
N GLN A 97 6.93 13.13 -8.85
CA GLN A 97 6.12 14.19 -8.24
C GLN A 97 5.32 14.96 -9.31
N GLU A 98 5.98 15.40 -10.40
CA GLU A 98 5.32 16.07 -11.53
C GLU A 98 4.22 15.19 -12.13
N LYS A 99 4.50 13.90 -12.31
CA LYS A 99 3.50 12.93 -12.79
C LYS A 99 2.31 12.79 -11.85
N PHE A 100 2.55 12.82 -10.54
CA PHE A 100 1.48 12.77 -9.55
C PHE A 100 0.61 14.04 -9.59
N GLU A 101 1.22 15.22 -9.71
CA GLU A 101 0.50 16.48 -9.84
C GLU A 101 -0.35 16.53 -11.12
N LEU A 102 0.19 16.04 -12.25
CA LEU A 102 -0.59 15.88 -13.49
C LEU A 102 -1.77 14.92 -13.30
N PHE A 103 -1.60 13.82 -12.56
CA PHE A 103 -2.73 12.94 -12.23
C PHE A 103 -3.80 13.65 -11.40
N LEU A 104 -3.41 14.45 -10.40
CA LEU A 104 -4.37 15.22 -9.60
C LEU A 104 -5.14 16.25 -10.46
N ARG A 105 -4.44 16.93 -11.38
CA ARG A 105 -4.99 17.96 -12.26
C ARG A 105 -5.84 17.39 -13.38
N ASP A 106 -5.33 16.42 -14.12
CA ASP A 106 -5.90 16.01 -15.41
C ASP A 106 -6.78 14.77 -15.29
N THR A 107 -6.57 13.93 -14.26
CA THR A 107 -7.38 12.72 -14.05
C THR A 107 -8.41 12.87 -12.94
N LEU A 108 -8.04 13.53 -11.84
CA LEU A 108 -8.97 13.81 -10.74
C LEU A 108 -9.65 15.18 -10.87
N GLU A 109 -9.20 16.03 -11.80
CA GLU A 109 -9.79 17.36 -12.06
C GLU A 109 -9.95 18.21 -10.79
N LEU A 110 -8.96 18.12 -9.88
CA LEU A 110 -8.98 18.87 -8.62
C LEU A 110 -8.66 20.35 -8.86
N SER A 111 -9.18 21.23 -8.00
CA SER A 111 -8.80 22.64 -8.01
C SER A 111 -7.34 22.84 -7.61
N GLU A 112 -6.70 23.91 -8.09
CA GLU A 112 -5.31 24.25 -7.72
C GLU A 112 -5.11 24.32 -6.19
N GLU A 113 -6.07 24.89 -5.47
CA GLU A 113 -6.05 24.97 -4.00
C GLU A 113 -5.98 23.59 -3.35
N LEU A 114 -6.77 22.63 -3.85
CA LEU A 114 -6.77 21.27 -3.31
C LEU A 114 -5.51 20.50 -3.71
N ILE A 115 -4.96 20.76 -4.90
CA ILE A 115 -3.67 20.20 -5.33
C ILE A 115 -2.55 20.71 -4.40
N GLU A 116 -2.49 22.01 -4.15
CA GLU A 116 -1.52 22.62 -3.23
C GLU A 116 -1.65 22.04 -1.81
N GLU A 117 -2.89 21.85 -1.33
CA GLU A 117 -3.13 21.22 -0.04
C GLU A 117 -2.64 19.76 0.02
N VAL A 118 -2.90 18.96 -1.02
CA VAL A 118 -2.45 17.55 -1.09
C VAL A 118 -0.92 17.49 -1.14
N VAL A 119 -0.28 18.31 -1.99
CA VAL A 119 1.18 18.33 -2.17
C VAL A 119 1.89 18.84 -0.92
N SER A 120 1.41 19.92 -0.29
CA SER A 120 1.99 20.48 0.93
C SER A 120 1.93 19.51 2.13
N ARG A 121 0.92 18.64 2.17
CA ARG A 121 0.81 17.54 3.15
C ARG A 121 1.75 16.36 2.85
N GLY A 122 2.47 16.38 1.73
CA GLY A 122 3.33 15.29 1.29
C GLY A 122 2.57 14.03 0.88
N TRP A 123 1.30 14.18 0.49
CA TRP A 123 0.48 13.06 0.06
C TRP A 123 0.75 12.71 -1.40
N GLY A 124 0.90 11.42 -1.71
CA GLY A 124 1.00 10.98 -3.10
C GLY A 124 1.89 9.76 -3.31
N SER A 125 2.19 9.50 -4.59
CA SER A 125 3.07 8.40 -5.02
C SER A 125 4.56 8.71 -4.82
N ALA A 126 4.96 9.97 -4.96
CA ALA A 126 6.37 10.37 -4.87
C ALA A 126 6.89 10.43 -3.42
N GLY A 127 6.03 10.81 -2.47
CA GLY A 127 6.41 11.01 -1.07
C GLY A 127 7.42 12.15 -0.87
N ILE A 128 7.87 12.33 0.36
CA ILE A 128 8.90 13.33 0.70
C ILE A 128 10.23 12.62 0.92
N ARG A 129 11.26 13.01 0.16
CA ARG A 129 12.61 12.48 0.33
C ARG A 129 13.34 13.13 1.51
N ARG A 130 14.00 12.30 2.31
CA ARG A 130 14.84 12.64 3.47
C ARG A 130 16.12 11.80 3.39
N GLY A 131 17.16 12.32 2.73
CA GLY A 131 18.41 11.57 2.52
C GLY A 131 18.19 10.35 1.62
N ASP A 132 18.44 9.16 2.19
CA ASP A 132 18.25 7.84 1.59
C ASP A 132 16.85 7.26 1.84
N THR A 133 15.95 8.00 2.50
CA THR A 133 14.61 7.52 2.83
C THR A 133 13.55 8.36 2.15
N ILE A 134 12.51 7.72 1.62
CA ILE A 134 11.31 8.40 1.14
C ILE A 134 10.16 8.10 2.07
N ILE A 135 9.55 9.15 2.61
CA ILE A 135 8.35 9.05 3.44
C ILE A 135 7.14 9.31 2.56
N ALA A 136 6.49 8.23 2.12
CA ALA A 136 5.29 8.31 1.32
C ALA A 136 4.05 8.34 2.21
N THR A 137 3.37 9.48 2.25
CA THR A 137 2.06 9.59 2.89
C THR A 137 0.99 9.28 1.85
N LYS A 138 0.08 8.36 2.14
CA LYS A 138 -0.99 8.05 1.18
C LYS A 138 -1.96 9.23 1.07
N ILE A 139 -2.40 9.51 -0.14
CA ILE A 139 -3.61 10.30 -0.37
C ILE A 139 -4.84 9.46 0.00
N PRO A 140 -5.93 10.05 0.53
CA PRO A 140 -7.23 9.37 0.64
C PRO A 140 -7.63 8.70 -0.67
N LYS A 141 -8.50 7.69 -0.61
CA LYS A 141 -9.00 7.04 -1.82
C LYS A 141 -9.66 8.09 -2.72
N SER A 142 -9.17 8.24 -3.95
CA SER A 142 -9.55 9.34 -4.86
C SER A 142 -11.06 9.54 -4.99
N GLY A 143 -11.84 8.46 -5.13
CA GLY A 143 -13.31 8.51 -5.18
C GLY A 143 -14.02 8.89 -3.87
N TYR A 144 -13.27 9.22 -2.81
CA TYR A 144 -13.76 9.74 -1.53
C TYR A 144 -12.94 10.94 -1.04
N LEU A 145 -12.12 11.54 -1.91
CA LEU A 145 -11.18 12.59 -1.47
C LEU A 145 -11.95 13.80 -0.92
N VAL A 146 -12.97 14.28 -1.63
CA VAL A 146 -13.78 15.43 -1.20
C VAL A 146 -14.50 15.13 0.11
N GLU A 147 -15.13 13.95 0.22
CA GLU A 147 -15.82 13.51 1.43
C GLU A 147 -14.86 13.37 2.61
N TYR A 148 -13.64 12.88 2.38
CA TYR A 148 -12.61 12.80 3.41
C TYR A 148 -12.25 14.19 3.96
N MET A 149 -12.13 15.20 3.09
CA MET A 149 -11.75 16.55 3.49
C MET A 149 -12.84 17.22 4.35
N GLN A 150 -14.11 16.91 4.08
CA GLN A 150 -15.26 17.47 4.79
C GLN A 150 -15.65 16.67 6.05
N GLU A 151 -15.16 15.44 6.19
CA GLU A 151 -15.52 14.55 7.30
C GLU A 151 -14.78 14.90 8.60
N THR A 152 -15.54 14.87 9.70
CA THR A 152 -15.08 15.16 11.06
C THR A 152 -15.13 13.93 11.97
N ASP A 153 -15.99 12.95 11.66
CA ASP A 153 -16.04 11.68 12.38
C ASP A 153 -14.77 10.85 12.10
N PRO A 154 -13.94 10.53 13.12
CA PRO A 154 -12.66 9.86 12.90
C PRO A 154 -12.78 8.47 12.24
N GLU A 155 -13.84 7.72 12.52
CA GLU A 155 -14.05 6.40 11.95
C GLU A 155 -14.38 6.50 10.45
N LYS A 156 -15.36 7.34 10.09
CA LYS A 156 -15.73 7.60 8.69
C LYS A 156 -14.55 8.17 7.90
N LYS A 157 -13.77 9.06 8.51
CA LYS A 157 -12.58 9.65 7.90
C LYS A 157 -11.56 8.57 7.52
N ARG A 158 -11.23 7.65 8.43
CA ARG A 158 -10.35 6.50 8.13
C ARG A 158 -10.93 5.57 7.05
N ARG A 159 -12.25 5.43 6.97
CA ARG A 159 -12.94 4.64 5.93
C ARG A 159 -12.93 5.30 4.56
N TYR A 160 -13.01 6.62 4.46
CA TYR A 160 -12.81 7.35 3.19
C TYR A 160 -11.33 7.35 2.79
N TYR A 161 -10.42 7.38 3.76
CA TYR A 161 -8.99 7.33 3.51
C TYR A 161 -8.53 6.03 2.86
N CYS A 162 -8.93 4.87 3.42
CA CYS A 162 -8.32 3.61 3.05
C CYS A 162 -8.68 3.16 1.62
N HIS A 163 -7.68 2.75 0.85
CA HIS A 163 -7.87 2.21 -0.51
C HIS A 163 -8.33 0.74 -0.53
N CYS A 164 -8.16 0.01 0.57
CA CYS A 164 -8.51 -1.41 0.64
C CYS A 164 -9.97 -1.57 1.08
N PRO A 165 -10.88 -2.11 0.24
CA PRO A 165 -12.28 -2.28 0.62
C PRO A 165 -12.45 -3.16 1.86
N ARG A 166 -11.57 -4.16 2.04
CA ARG A 166 -11.58 -5.03 3.23
C ARG A 166 -11.27 -4.26 4.51
N VAL A 167 -10.25 -3.42 4.51
CA VAL A 167 -9.90 -2.60 5.68
C VAL A 167 -11.01 -1.57 5.98
N ARG A 168 -11.64 -0.99 4.94
CA ARG A 168 -12.79 -0.07 5.12
C ARG A 168 -13.97 -0.73 5.85
N GLU A 169 -14.20 -2.02 5.61
CA GLU A 169 -15.23 -2.79 6.32
C GLU A 169 -14.77 -3.19 7.73
N ILE A 170 -13.50 -3.57 7.91
CA ILE A 170 -12.93 -3.90 9.23
C ILE A 170 -13.02 -2.72 10.20
N ILE A 171 -12.75 -1.49 9.74
CA ILE A 171 -12.83 -0.27 10.55
C ILE A 171 -14.23 -0.09 11.18
N ARG A 172 -15.29 -0.66 10.59
CA ARG A 172 -16.68 -0.59 11.10
C ARG A 172 -16.96 -1.61 12.21
N THR A 173 -15.99 -2.42 12.56
CA THR A 173 -16.15 -3.55 13.48
C THR A 173 -15.16 -3.41 14.64
N PRO A 174 -15.47 -3.99 15.81
CA PRO A 174 -14.49 -4.07 16.90
C PRO A 174 -13.34 -5.05 16.60
N LYS A 175 -13.35 -5.71 15.43
CA LYS A 175 -12.35 -6.71 15.07
C LYS A 175 -11.08 -5.99 14.61
N ALA A 176 -9.99 -6.20 15.34
CA ALA A 176 -8.66 -5.82 14.87
C ALA A 176 -8.08 -6.93 13.97
N ILE A 177 -7.41 -6.53 12.90
CA ILE A 177 -6.47 -7.39 12.17
C ILE A 177 -5.06 -6.82 12.30
N SER A 178 -4.06 -7.69 12.18
CA SER A 178 -2.67 -7.29 12.28
C SER A 178 -2.27 -6.22 11.27
N VAL A 179 -1.43 -5.27 11.70
CA VAL A 179 -0.84 -4.24 10.84
C VAL A 179 0.04 -4.85 9.74
N THR A 180 0.50 -6.10 9.91
CA THR A 180 1.11 -6.90 8.84
C THR A 180 0.32 -6.83 7.54
N TYR A 181 -1.02 -6.84 7.62
CA TYR A 181 -1.89 -6.74 6.45
C TYR A 181 -1.64 -5.47 5.62
N CYS A 182 -1.28 -4.36 6.25
CA CYS A 182 -1.01 -3.08 5.60
C CYS A 182 0.28 -3.06 4.77
N TYR A 183 1.16 -4.07 4.89
CA TYR A 183 2.28 -4.24 3.97
C TYR A 183 1.83 -4.55 2.53
N CYS A 184 0.60 -5.04 2.32
CA CYS A 184 -0.03 -5.05 1.00
C CYS A 184 -0.15 -3.65 0.40
N GLY A 185 -0.35 -2.64 1.24
CA GLY A 185 -0.34 -1.25 0.83
C GLY A 185 1.06 -0.66 0.69
N ALA A 186 2.05 -1.15 1.45
CA ALA A 186 3.45 -0.74 1.34
C ALA A 186 4.08 -1.27 0.04
N GLY A 187 3.67 -2.45 -0.42
CA GLY A 187 4.14 -3.06 -1.67
C GLY A 187 3.86 -2.23 -2.92
N PHE A 188 2.86 -1.33 -2.88
CA PHE A 188 2.63 -0.35 -3.96
C PHE A 188 3.83 0.60 -4.10
N TYR A 189 4.35 1.13 -2.98
CA TYR A 189 5.50 2.03 -2.98
C TYR A 189 6.81 1.30 -3.21
N LYS A 190 6.95 0.09 -2.64
CA LYS A 190 8.07 -0.81 -2.94
C LYS A 190 8.19 -1.02 -4.45
N GLY A 191 7.09 -1.41 -5.11
CA GLY A 191 7.06 -1.67 -6.55
C GLY A 191 7.41 -0.46 -7.42
N ILE A 192 7.03 0.76 -7.01
CA ILE A 192 7.41 1.99 -7.73
C ILE A 192 8.93 2.16 -7.74
N TRP A 193 9.56 2.10 -6.56
CA TRP A 193 10.99 2.37 -6.45
C TRP A 193 11.85 1.20 -6.94
N GLU A 194 11.41 -0.06 -6.79
CA GLU A 194 12.09 -1.19 -7.42
C GLU A 194 12.03 -1.12 -8.96
N GLU A 195 10.93 -0.63 -9.53
CA GLU A 195 10.82 -0.45 -10.98
C GLU A 195 11.72 0.70 -11.47
N ILE A 196 11.74 1.84 -10.78
CA ILE A 196 12.60 2.98 -11.16
C ILE A 196 14.08 2.60 -11.03
N LEU A 197 14.47 1.99 -9.92
CA LEU A 197 15.88 1.74 -9.59
C LEU A 197 16.43 0.44 -10.18
N GLN A 198 15.55 -0.49 -10.57
CA GLN A 198 15.91 -1.87 -10.96
C GLN A 198 16.76 -2.57 -9.90
N LYS A 199 16.47 -2.29 -8.62
CA LYS A 199 17.12 -2.82 -7.43
C LYS A 199 16.07 -3.04 -6.34
N PRO A 200 16.27 -4.02 -5.44
CA PRO A 200 15.39 -4.18 -4.30
C PRO A 200 15.46 -2.96 -3.37
N VAL A 201 14.32 -2.62 -2.77
CA VAL A 201 14.21 -1.58 -1.72
C VAL A 201 13.46 -2.11 -0.53
N GLU A 202 13.80 -1.69 0.67
CA GLU A 202 13.03 -2.06 1.86
C GLU A 202 11.92 -1.05 2.13
N VAL A 203 10.82 -1.52 2.72
CA VAL A 203 9.70 -0.66 3.12
C VAL A 203 9.24 -0.95 4.53
N GLU A 204 8.78 0.08 5.21
CA GLU A 204 8.20 -0.01 6.56
C GLU A 204 6.89 0.75 6.66
N VAL A 205 5.89 0.13 7.28
CA VAL A 205 4.62 0.79 7.62
C VAL A 205 4.80 1.55 8.94
N LEU A 206 4.96 2.87 8.88
CA LEU A 206 5.12 3.73 10.06
C LEU A 206 3.77 4.04 10.73
N GLU A 207 2.82 4.49 9.91
CA GLU A 207 1.46 4.82 10.33
C GLU A 207 0.44 4.08 9.46
N SER A 208 -0.70 3.73 10.04
CA SER A 208 -1.80 3.08 9.36
C SER A 208 -3.14 3.39 9.99
N VAL A 209 -4.09 3.83 9.16
CA VAL A 209 -5.50 4.00 9.57
C VAL A 209 -6.14 2.71 10.09
N LEU A 210 -5.57 1.54 9.79
CA LEU A 210 -6.03 0.27 10.35
C LEU A 210 -5.81 0.17 11.87
N LYS A 211 -4.70 0.72 12.39
CA LYS A 211 -4.37 0.69 13.83
C LYS A 211 -4.85 1.93 14.59
N GLY A 212 -5.45 2.87 13.87
CA GLY A 212 -6.13 4.02 14.45
C GLY A 212 -5.58 5.38 14.04
N ASP A 213 -4.45 5.42 13.34
CA ASP A 213 -3.82 6.67 12.89
C ASP A 213 -4.71 7.45 11.91
N GLU A 214 -4.44 8.74 11.75
CA GLU A 214 -5.19 9.60 10.81
C GLU A 214 -4.82 9.32 9.35
N VAL A 215 -3.55 8.97 9.11
CA VAL A 215 -2.99 8.73 7.78
C VAL A 215 -2.18 7.44 7.75
N CYS A 216 -1.84 6.97 6.55
CA CYS A 216 -0.85 5.91 6.36
C CYS A 216 0.45 6.51 5.84
N LYS A 217 1.56 6.27 6.56
CA LYS A 217 2.92 6.62 6.12
C LYS A 217 3.75 5.37 5.92
N ILE A 218 4.40 5.30 4.77
CA ILE A 218 5.31 4.22 4.39
C ILE A 218 6.71 4.82 4.22
N ALA A 219 7.69 4.30 4.94
CA ALA A 219 9.08 4.55 4.63
C ALA A 219 9.52 3.63 3.49
N VAL A 220 10.25 4.18 2.52
CA VAL A 220 10.97 3.44 1.49
C VAL A 220 12.45 3.73 1.67
N TYR A 221 13.24 2.71 1.98
CA TYR A 221 14.68 2.81 2.18
C TYR A 221 15.38 2.57 0.85
N LEU A 222 16.01 3.61 0.34
CA LEU A 222 16.75 3.60 -0.90
C LEU A 222 18.13 2.96 -0.67
N PRO A 223 18.69 2.23 -1.66
CA PRO A 223 20.02 1.68 -1.55
C PRO A 223 21.08 2.77 -1.28
N SER A 224 21.98 2.52 -0.34
CA SER A 224 23.02 3.45 0.13
C SER A 224 24.14 3.76 -0.89
N ASP A 225 24.23 2.98 -1.97
CA ASP A 225 25.27 3.12 -3.01
C ASP A 225 24.86 4.09 -4.14
N GLN A 226 24.17 5.18 -3.82
CA GLN A 226 23.62 6.12 -4.81
C GLN A 226 24.16 7.54 -4.65
#